data_AF-A0A6P0M648-F1
#
_entry.id   AF-A0A6P0M648-F1
#
_cell.length_a   1.000
_cell.length_b   1.000
_cell.length_c   1.000
_cell.angle_alpha   90.00
_cell.angle_beta   90.00
_cell.angle_gamma   90.00
#
_symmetry.space_group_name_H-M   'P 1'
#
loop_
_entity.id
_entity.type
_entity.pdbx_description
1 polymer ?
#
loop_
_entity_poly.entity_id
_entity_poly.type
_entity_poly.pdbx_seq_one_letter_code
_entity_poly.pdbx_strand_id
1 'polypeptide(L)' 'MNHQQWVCTVCGYNMIGEMPDVCPFCRARHDKFVTWDEAEQTYRVTPHQINNYVTQLISVPRLGMEHAAYRIETDSGAV' A
#
# COMPACT_ATOMS: atom_id res chain seq x y z
N MET A 1 -11.81 -3.36 -18.83
CA MET A 1 -11.69 -4.61 -18.06
C MET A 1 -11.21 -4.20 -16.67
N ASN A 2 -12.07 -4.31 -15.66
CA ASN A 2 -11.65 -4.13 -14.27
C ASN A 2 -10.86 -5.37 -13.89
N HIS A 3 -9.54 -5.23 -13.80
CA HIS A 3 -8.70 -6.31 -13.31
C HIS A 3 -8.84 -6.38 -11.80
N GLN A 4 -9.09 -7.57 -11.25
CA GLN A 4 -9.09 -7.78 -9.80
C GLN A 4 -7.74 -7.32 -9.23
N GLN A 5 -7.76 -6.63 -8.10
CA GLN A 5 -6.55 -6.23 -7.40
C GLN A 5 -6.56 -6.78 -5.99
N TRP A 6 -5.40 -7.27 -5.55
CA TRP A 6 -5.20 -7.94 -4.28
C TRP A 6 -4.13 -7.23 -3.47
N VAL A 7 -4.34 -7.16 -2.16
CA VAL A 7 -3.43 -6.51 -1.22
C VAL A 7 -3.07 -7.48 -0.10
N CYS A 8 -1.78 -7.72 0.10
CA CYS A 8 -1.28 -8.51 1.21
C CYS A 8 -1.34 -7.69 2.50
N THR A 9 -2.14 -8.12 3.47
CA THR A 9 -2.30 -7.42 4.75
C THR A 9 -1.07 -7.52 5.66
N VAL A 10 -0.15 -8.45 5.38
CA VAL A 10 1.09 -8.65 6.15
C VAL A 10 2.22 -7.73 5.72
N CYS A 11 2.35 -7.38 4.44
CA CYS A 11 3.45 -6.53 3.95
C CYS A 11 3.03 -5.34 3.08
N GLY A 12 1.74 -5.20 2.76
CA GLY A 12 1.23 -4.12 1.91
C GLY A 12 1.52 -4.30 0.42
N TYR A 13 2.02 -5.46 -0.02
CA TYR A 13 2.17 -5.76 -1.45
C TYR A 13 0.81 -5.67 -2.16
N ASN A 14 0.72 -4.88 -3.23
CA ASN A 14 -0.46 -4.79 -4.08
C ASN A 14 -0.18 -5.40 -5.46
N MET A 15 -1.18 -6.04 -6.06
CA MET A 15 -1.05 -6.57 -7.42
C MET A 15 -2.36 -6.66 -8.15
N ILE A 16 -2.29 -6.48 -9.46
CA ILE A 16 -3.40 -6.60 -10.39
C ILE A 16 -3.37 -8.00 -11.01
N GLY A 17 -4.54 -8.63 -11.16
CA GLY A 17 -4.71 -9.95 -11.78
C GLY A 17 -5.09 -11.04 -10.78
N GLU A 18 -4.56 -12.24 -11.00
CA GLU A 18 -4.85 -13.41 -10.15
C GLU A 18 -4.13 -13.33 -8.79
N MET A 19 -4.84 -13.72 -7.73
CA MET A 19 -4.26 -13.77 -6.38
C MET A 19 -3.15 -14.82 -6.31
N PRO A 20 -1.99 -14.51 -5.74
CA PRO A 20 -0.91 -15.47 -5.61
C PRO A 20 -1.16 -16.37 -4.39
N ASP A 21 -0.77 -17.64 -4.49
CA ASP A 21 -0.84 -18.58 -3.36
C ASP A 21 0.04 -18.14 -2.17
N VAL A 22 1.17 -17.51 -2.50
CA VAL A 22 2.19 -17.05 -1.55
C VAL A 22 2.65 -15.66 -1.98
N CYS A 23 2.66 -14.73 -1.03
CA CYS A 23 3.15 -13.38 -1.26
C CYS A 23 4.63 -13.40 -1.69
N PRO A 24 5.00 -12.80 -2.83
CA PRO A 24 6.39 -12.82 -3.32
C PRO A 24 7.36 -12.03 -2.44
N PHE A 25 6.85 -11.12 -1.59
CA PHE A 25 7.68 -10.28 -0.72
C PHE A 25 7.86 -10.86 0.67
N CYS A 26 6.77 -11.24 1.35
CA CYS A 26 6.81 -11.67 2.75
C CYS A 26 6.53 -13.15 2.97
N ARG A 27 6.19 -13.90 1.91
CA ARG A 27 5.85 -15.33 1.96
C ARG A 27 4.61 -15.68 2.79
N ALA A 28 3.79 -14.70 3.17
CA ALA A 28 2.46 -14.96 3.72
C ALA A 28 1.60 -15.71 2.69
N ARG A 29 0.75 -16.61 3.16
CA ARG A 29 -0.16 -17.38 2.29
C ARG A 29 -1.34 -16.53 1.82
N HIS A 30 -2.08 -17.02 0.82
CA HIS A 30 -3.21 -16.31 0.21
C HIS A 30 -4.30 -15.87 1.20
N ASP A 31 -4.44 -16.53 2.36
CA ASP A 31 -5.40 -16.15 3.41
C ASP A 31 -5.10 -14.79 4.05
N LYS A 32 -3.93 -14.21 3.75
CA LYS A 32 -3.53 -12.87 4.17
C LYS A 32 -3.78 -11.80 3.12
N PHE A 33 -4.42 -12.14 2.01
CA PHE A 33 -4.80 -11.18 1.00
C PHE A 33 -6.25 -10.75 1.14
N VAL A 34 -6.51 -9.50 0.82
CA VAL A 34 -7.85 -8.91 0.67
C VAL A 34 -7.96 -8.26 -0.71
N THR A 35 -9.17 -8.02 -1.17
CA THR A 35 -9.39 -7.23 -2.39
C THR A 35 -8.96 -5.77 -2.20
N TRP A 36 -8.70 -5.07 -3.29
CA TRP A 36 -8.44 -3.62 -3.23
C TRP A 36 -9.59 -2.86 -2.58
N ASP A 37 -10.84 -3.17 -2.93
CA ASP A 37 -12.02 -2.52 -2.34
C ASP A 37 -12.08 -2.68 -0.81
N GLU A 38 -11.83 -3.89 -0.30
CA GLU A 38 -11.76 -4.13 1.16
C GLU A 38 -10.58 -3.38 1.81
N ALA A 39 -9.43 -3.36 1.14
CA ALA A 39 -8.26 -2.62 1.62
C ALA A 39 -8.52 -1.11 1.67
N GLU A 40 -9.14 -0.52 0.64
CA GLU A 40 -9.43 0.91 0.57
C GLU A 40 -10.44 1.34 1.65
N GLN A 41 -11.45 0.51 1.93
CA GLN A 41 -12.41 0.75 3.00
C GLN A 41 -11.78 0.67 4.40
N THR A 42 -10.75 -0.17 4.56
CA THR A 42 -10.13 -0.44 5.86
C THR A 42 -8.94 0.48 6.15
N TYR A 43 -8.08 0.72 5.17
CA TYR A 43 -6.77 1.37 5.33
C TYR A 43 -6.75 2.70 4.60
N ARG A 44 -6.98 3.79 5.32
CA ARG A 44 -6.92 5.13 4.75
C ARG A 44 -5.49 5.66 4.76
N VAL A 45 -5.01 6.16 3.63
CA VAL A 45 -3.74 6.89 3.57
C VAL A 45 -3.90 8.27 4.17
N THR A 46 -3.01 8.62 5.10
CA THR A 46 -2.97 9.90 5.79
C THR A 46 -1.60 10.56 5.61
N PRO A 47 -1.54 11.88 5.37
CA PRO A 47 -0.27 12.59 5.28
C PRO A 47 0.29 12.85 6.68
N HIS A 48 1.59 12.64 6.83
CA HIS A 48 2.37 13.05 7.98
C HIS A 48 3.52 13.93 7.48
N GLN A 49 3.42 15.24 7.75
CA GLN A 49 4.41 16.21 7.28
C GLN A 49 5.73 16.02 8.03
N ILE A 50 6.82 15.77 7.29
CA ILE A 50 8.16 15.58 7.87
C ILE A 50 8.91 16.91 7.89
N ASN A 51 8.87 17.64 6.78
CA ASN A 51 9.41 18.99 6.66
C ASN A 51 8.66 19.75 5.55
N ASN A 52 9.21 20.86 5.07
CA ASN A 52 8.58 21.71 4.07
C ASN A 52 8.46 21.09 2.67
N TYR A 53 9.19 20.00 2.40
CA TYR A 53 9.28 19.38 1.07
C TYR A 53 8.91 17.89 1.08
N VAL A 54 8.87 17.26 2.25
CA VAL A 54 8.66 15.83 2.40
C VAL A 54 7.43 15.56 3.25
N THR A 55 6.48 14.84 2.68
CA THR A 55 5.31 14.29 3.38
C THR A 55 5.34 12.78 3.32
N GLN A 56 5.32 12.12 4.47
CA GLN A 56 5.15 10.68 4.54
C GLN A 56 3.67 10.34 4.38
N LEU A 57 3.38 9.30 3.58
CA LEU A 57 2.04 8.77 3.39
C LEU A 57 1.90 7.49 4.22
N ILE A 58 1.07 7.54 5.25
CA ILE A 58 0.92 6.47 6.24
C ILE A 58 -0.50 5.90 6.16
N SER A 59 -0.62 4.58 5.99
CA SER A 59 -1.90 3.89 6.13
C SER A 59 -2.36 3.85 7.59
N VAL A 60 -3.64 4.12 7.80
CA VAL A 60 -4.30 4.04 9.12
C VAL A 60 -5.54 3.14 9.00
N PRO A 61 -5.61 2.01 9.73
CA PRO A 61 -4.54 1.45 10.59
C PRO A 61 -3.30 1.08 9.77
N ARG A 62 -2.17 0.83 10.44
CA ARG A 62 -0.91 0.49 9.74
C ARG A 62 -1.10 -0.80 8.93
N LEU A 63 -0.81 -0.71 7.63
CA LEU A 63 -0.85 -1.83 6.71
C LEU A 63 0.56 -2.34 6.44
N GLY A 64 0.79 -3.61 6.79
CA GLY A 64 1.98 -4.36 6.46
C GLY A 64 3.28 -3.96 7.20
N MET A 65 4.37 -4.65 6.85
CA MET A 65 5.76 -4.29 7.18
C MET A 65 6.19 -3.03 6.40
N GLU A 66 5.55 -1.92 6.70
CA GLU A 66 5.87 -0.54 6.31
C GLU A 66 6.73 -0.35 5.05
N HIS A 67 6.10 -0.44 3.87
CA HIS A 67 6.55 0.35 2.75
C HIS A 67 6.19 1.81 3.05
N ALA A 68 7.17 2.60 3.48
CA ALA A 68 6.97 4.03 3.68
C ALA A 68 6.90 4.71 2.31
N ALA A 69 5.70 5.15 1.93
CA ALA A 69 5.52 6.02 0.78
C ALA A 69 5.79 7.47 1.20
N TYR A 70 6.45 8.22 0.34
CA TYR A 70 6.72 9.64 0.54
C TYR A 70 6.26 10.40 -0.70
N ARG A 71 5.73 11.60 -0.47
CA ARG A 71 5.56 12.64 -1.47
C ARG A 71 6.67 13.65 -1.25
N ILE A 72 7.50 13.86 -2.26
CA ILE A 72 8.61 14.80 -2.22
C ILE A 72 8.34 15.92 -3.23
N GLU A 73 8.17 17.13 -2.74
CA GLU A 73 8.03 18.32 -3.57
C GLU A 73 9.40 18.72 -4.14
N THR A 74 9.49 18.80 -5.48
CA THR A 74 10.70 19.24 -6.19
C THR A 74 10.37 20.43 -7.10
N ASP A 75 11.38 21.13 -7.60
CA ASP A 75 11.20 22.24 -8.55
C ASP A 75 10.49 21.80 -9.85
N SER A 76 10.59 20.51 -10.20
CA SER A 76 9.93 19.91 -11.36
C SER A 76 8.55 19.33 -11.04
N GLY A 77 8.06 19.48 -9.81
CA GLY A 77 6.82 18.92 -9.29
C GLY A 77 7.01 17.81 -8.24
N ALA A 78 5.91 17.35 -7.66
CA ALA A 78 5.93 16.29 -6.66
C ALA A 78 6.27 14.92 -7.27
N VAL A 79 7.10 14.14 -6.57
CA VAL A 79 7.41 12.73 -6.87
C VAL A 79 7.01 11.80 -5.74
#